data_AF-A0A949XPX7-F1
#
_entry.id   AF-A0A949XPX7-F1
#
_cell.length_a   1.000
_cell.length_b   1.000
_cell.length_c   1.000
_cell.angle_alpha   90.00
_cell.angle_beta   90.00
_cell.angle_gamma   90.00
#
_symmetry.space_group_name_H-M   'P 1'
#
loop_
_entity.id
_entity.type
_entity.pdbx_description
1 polymer ?
#
loop_
_entity_poly.entity_id
_entity_poly.type
_entity_poly.pdbx_seq_one_letter_code
_entity_poly.pdbx_strand_id
1 'polypeptide(L)'
;MLSGACRARPIDGLVELLIQVTHRITVKAERRVLEELVEEAVEVRGKTGILFRVAEAAVGSPEGVVREVIYPAAGQSTLEALVREARTLGTPQ
;
A
#
# COMPACT_ATOMS: atom_id res chain seq x y z
N MET A 1 -62.58 -17.85 7.04
CA MET A 1 -61.45 -18.68 7.51
C MET A 1 -60.16 -17.94 7.25
N LEU A 2 -59.41 -17.68 8.32
CA LEU A 2 -57.99 -17.31 8.42
C LEU A 2 -57.44 -16.32 7.38
N SER A 3 -57.60 -15.03 7.69
CA SER A 3 -56.69 -13.98 7.22
C SER A 3 -55.34 -14.19 7.92
N GLY A 4 -54.42 -14.88 7.25
CA GLY A 4 -53.03 -15.05 7.69
C GLY A 4 -52.23 -13.81 7.33
N ALA A 5 -52.31 -12.77 8.16
CA ALA A 5 -51.45 -11.61 8.05
C ALA A 5 -49.98 -12.05 8.21
N CYS A 6 -49.19 -11.98 7.13
CA CYS A 6 -47.73 -11.97 7.21
C CYS A 6 -47.29 -10.73 7.98
N ARG A 7 -47.24 -10.81 9.32
CA ARG A 7 -46.41 -9.90 10.11
C ARG A 7 -44.97 -10.34 9.92
N ALA A 8 -44.24 -9.65 9.05
CA ALA A 8 -42.78 -9.61 9.15
C ALA A 8 -42.45 -9.27 10.61
N ARG A 9 -41.78 -10.19 11.33
CA ARG A 9 -41.44 -9.91 12.73
C ARG A 9 -40.34 -8.85 12.69
N PRO A 10 -40.30 -7.92 13.66
CA PRO A 10 -39.21 -6.93 13.77
C PRO A 10 -37.81 -7.56 13.72
N ILE A 11 -37.73 -8.83 14.12
CA ILE A 11 -36.54 -9.68 14.14
C ILE A 11 -35.98 -9.93 12.73
N ASP A 12 -36.84 -10.12 11.72
CA ASP A 12 -36.42 -10.37 10.34
C ASP A 12 -35.70 -9.14 9.77
N GLY A 13 -36.16 -7.94 10.12
CA GLY A 13 -35.51 -6.67 9.75
C GLY A 13 -34.17 -6.45 10.48
N LEU A 14 -34.04 -6.92 11.72
CA LEU A 14 -32.77 -6.86 12.46
C LEU A 14 -31.74 -7.84 11.89
N VAL A 15 -32.17 -9.03 11.47
CA VAL A 15 -31.32 -10.02 10.81
C VAL A 15 -30.82 -9.47 9.47
N GLU A 16 -31.70 -8.89 8.67
CA GLU A 16 -31.33 -8.26 7.40
C GLU A 16 -30.31 -7.12 7.60
N LEU A 17 -30.54 -6.26 8.60
CA LEU A 17 -29.61 -5.18 8.93
C LEU A 17 -28.24 -5.72 9.38
N LEU A 18 -28.23 -6.79 10.20
CA LEU A 18 -27.00 -7.43 10.63
C LEU A 18 -26.22 -8.03 9.45
N ILE A 19 -26.91 -8.66 8.51
CA ILE A 19 -26.30 -9.19 7.27
C ILE A 19 -25.67 -8.05 6.46
N GLN A 20 -26.37 -6.93 6.31
CA GLN A 20 -25.85 -5.77 5.58
C GLN A 20 -24.62 -5.14 6.26
N VAL A 21 -24.66 -5.00 7.59
CA VAL A 21 -23.55 -4.44 8.36
C VAL A 21 -22.32 -5.36 8.29
N THR A 22 -22.52 -6.66 8.48
CA THR A 22 -21.41 -7.64 8.42
C THR A 22 -20.80 -7.68 7.02
N HIS A 23 -21.62 -7.71 5.96
CA HIS A 23 -21.13 -7.66 4.58
C HIS A 23 -20.30 -6.39 4.31
N ARG A 24 -20.78 -5.22 4.75
CA ARG A 24 -20.06 -3.96 4.59
C ARG A 24 -18.72 -3.96 5.33
N ILE A 25 -18.66 -4.55 6.52
CA ILE A 25 -17.41 -4.70 7.28
C ILE A 25 -16.44 -5.60 6.52
N THR A 26 -16.90 -6.75 6.03
CA THR A 26 -16.07 -7.70 5.27
C THR A 26 -15.48 -7.06 4.03
N VAL A 27 -16.32 -6.45 3.18
CA VAL A 27 -15.86 -5.77 1.95
C VAL A 27 -14.85 -4.67 2.25
N LYS A 28 -15.06 -3.91 3.34
CA LYS A 28 -14.12 -2.85 3.73
C LYS A 28 -12.80 -3.40 4.24
N ALA A 29 -12.82 -4.53 4.96
CA ALA A 29 -11.60 -5.18 5.45
C ALA A 29 -10.79 -5.77 4.29
N GLU A 30 -11.44 -6.49 3.37
CA GLU A 30 -10.79 -7.04 2.17
C GLU A 30 -10.16 -5.94 1.32
N ARG A 31 -10.87 -4.83 1.11
CA ARG A 31 -10.33 -3.67 0.39
C ARG A 31 -9.11 -3.08 1.08
N ARG A 32 -9.12 -2.92 2.41
CA ARG A 32 -7.97 -2.39 3.17
C ARG A 32 -6.75 -3.28 3.08
N VAL A 33 -6.92 -4.59 3.24
CA VAL A 33 -5.82 -5.55 3.13
C VAL A 33 -5.22 -5.54 1.72
N LEU A 34 -6.07 -5.43 0.69
CA LEU A 34 -5.59 -5.31 -0.69
C LEU A 34 -4.85 -3.98 -0.93
N GLU A 35 -5.34 -2.87 -0.37
CA GLU A 35 -4.67 -1.56 -0.43
C GLU A 35 -3.30 -1.62 0.23
N GLU A 36 -3.19 -2.20 1.44
CA GLU A 36 -1.92 -2.37 2.17
C GLU A 36 -0.94 -3.27 1.41
N LEU A 37 -1.41 -4.37 0.81
CA LEU A 37 -0.58 -5.26 -0.02
C LEU A 37 -0.07 -4.56 -1.30
N VAL A 38 -0.90 -3.72 -1.93
CA VAL A 38 -0.50 -2.94 -3.09
C VAL A 38 0.51 -1.87 -2.69
N GLU A 39 0.32 -1.18 -1.57
CA GLU A 39 1.28 -0.21 -1.04
C GLU A 39 2.63 -0.88 -0.73
N GLU A 40 2.64 -2.05 -0.09
CA GLU A 40 3.86 -2.83 0.19
C GLU A 40 4.53 -3.36 -1.09
N ALA A 41 3.75 -3.67 -2.14
CA ALA A 41 4.27 -4.09 -3.43
C ALA A 41 4.85 -2.93 -4.26
N VAL A 42 4.32 -1.72 -4.07
CA VAL A 42 4.85 -0.48 -4.67
C VAL A 42 6.14 -0.06 -3.96
N GLU A 43 6.37 -0.50 -2.71
CA GLU A 43 7.60 -0.27 -1.99
C GLU A 43 8.80 -0.93 -2.67
N VAL A 44 9.85 -0.17 -3.00
CA VAL A 44 11.13 -0.75 -3.45
C VAL A 44 11.73 -1.58 -2.31
N ARG A 45 11.55 -2.90 -2.31
CA ARG A 45 12.15 -3.80 -1.31
C ARG A 45 13.67 -3.66 -1.30
N GLY A 46 14.26 -3.39 -0.13
CA GLY A 46 15.72 -3.27 0.04
C GLY A 46 16.30 -1.85 -0.09
N LYS A 47 15.49 -0.78 0.08
CA LYS A 47 15.96 0.62 0.04
C LYS A 47 17.12 0.90 0.98
N THR A 48 17.14 0.29 2.16
CA THR A 48 18.25 0.41 3.11
C THR A 48 19.57 -0.05 2.50
N GLY A 49 19.56 -1.18 1.78
CA GLY A 49 20.74 -1.68 1.07
C GLY A 49 21.13 -0.82 -0.14
N ILE A 50 20.15 -0.21 -0.81
CA ILE A 50 20.41 0.77 -1.88
C ILE A 50 21.06 2.03 -1.30
N LEU A 51 20.50 2.59 -0.22
CA LEU A 51 21.02 3.77 0.47
C LEU A 51 22.45 3.53 0.98
N PHE A 52 22.74 2.36 1.55
CA PHE A 52 24.08 2.00 1.98
C PHE A 52 25.08 2.00 0.82
N ARG A 53 24.74 1.37 -0.31
CA ARG A 53 25.60 1.35 -1.51
C ARG A 53 25.84 2.75 -2.07
N VAL A 54 24.80 3.59 -2.11
CA VAL A 54 24.91 4.99 -2.55
C VAL A 54 25.79 5.79 -1.59
N ALA A 55 25.63 5.62 -0.27
CA ALA A 55 26.42 6.30 0.74
C ALA A 55 27.90 5.89 0.68
N GLU A 56 28.20 4.59 0.56
CA GLU A 56 29.57 4.10 0.36
C GLU A 56 30.21 4.70 -0.90
N ALA A 57 29.47 4.71 -2.02
CA ALA A 57 29.98 5.27 -3.27
C ALA A 57 30.25 6.78 -3.16
N ALA A 58 29.35 7.52 -2.49
CA ALA A 58 29.51 8.96 -2.26
C ALA A 58 30.68 9.30 -1.32
N VAL A 59 30.87 8.51 -0.25
CA VAL A 59 32.01 8.69 0.66
C VAL A 59 33.32 8.31 -0.02
N GLY A 60 33.32 7.27 -0.86
CA GLY A 60 34.51 6.81 -1.58
C GLY A 60 34.95 7.74 -2.72
N SER A 61 34.03 8.47 -3.33
CA SER A 61 34.31 9.44 -4.41
C SER A 61 33.40 10.67 -4.33
N PRO A 62 33.69 11.60 -3.40
CA PRO A 62 32.79 12.71 -3.09
C PRO A 62 32.64 13.73 -4.23
N GLU A 63 33.70 13.91 -5.03
CA GLU A 63 33.72 14.83 -6.18
C GLU A 63 33.40 14.12 -7.51
N GLY A 64 33.13 12.81 -7.47
CA GLY A 64 32.86 12.02 -8.65
C GLY A 64 31.51 12.33 -9.26
N VAL A 65 31.41 12.24 -10.60
CA VAL A 65 30.16 12.51 -11.30
C VAL A 65 29.14 11.40 -10.99
N VAL A 66 27.90 11.78 -10.69
CA VAL A 66 26.80 10.86 -10.34
C VAL A 66 26.66 9.69 -11.31
N ARG A 67 26.79 9.95 -12.62
CA ARG A 67 26.71 8.94 -13.69
C ARG A 67 27.78 7.87 -13.58
N GLU A 68 28.94 8.21 -13.05
CA GLU A 68 30.12 7.34 -12.97
C GLU A 68 30.27 6.67 -11.60
N VAL A 69 29.74 7.30 -10.54
CA VAL A 69 29.87 6.81 -9.16
C VAL A 69 28.58 6.19 -8.62
N ILE A 70 27.47 6.91 -8.72
CA ILE A 70 26.22 6.55 -8.03
C ILE A 70 25.36 5.61 -8.88
N TYR A 71 25.26 5.86 -10.19
CA TYR A 71 24.46 5.02 -11.08
C TYR A 71 24.96 3.58 -11.16
N PRO A 72 26.27 3.28 -11.20
CA PRO A 72 26.75 1.89 -11.12
C PRO A 72 26.44 1.22 -9.78
N ALA A 73 26.41 1.98 -8.67
CA ALA A 73 26.20 1.43 -7.33
C ALA A 73 24.75 0.98 -7.08
N ALA A 74 23.77 1.72 -7.62
CA ALA A 74 22.33 1.49 -7.34
C ALA A 74 21.47 1.21 -8.58
N GLY A 75 21.95 1.53 -9.78
CA GLY A 75 21.17 1.53 -11.02
C GLY A 75 20.33 2.79 -11.17
N GLN A 76 20.46 3.48 -12.31
CA GLN A 76 19.71 4.71 -12.59
C GLN A 76 18.19 4.47 -12.54
N SER A 77 17.70 3.40 -13.18
CA SER A 77 16.28 3.05 -13.22
C SER A 77 15.69 2.78 -11.84
N THR A 78 16.48 2.18 -10.94
CA THR A 78 16.11 1.96 -9.53
C THR A 78 15.95 3.28 -8.79
N LEU A 79 16.89 4.21 -8.96
CA LEU A 79 16.82 5.54 -8.33
C LEU A 79 15.64 6.34 -8.87
N GLU A 80 15.36 6.27 -10.17
CA GLU A 80 14.18 6.89 -10.77
C GLU A 80 12.87 6.29 -10.22
N ALA A 81 12.83 4.97 -10.01
CA ALA A 81 11.70 4.30 -9.38
C ALA A 81 11.47 4.79 -7.95
N LEU A 82 12.55 4.91 -7.16
CA LEU A 82 12.50 5.47 -5.79
C LEU A 82 11.96 6.91 -5.78
N VAL A 83 12.38 7.75 -6.73
CA VAL A 83 11.88 9.13 -6.84
C VAL A 83 10.39 9.16 -7.20
N ARG A 84 9.92 8.28 -8.11
CA ARG A 84 8.50 8.17 -8.43
C ARG A 84 7.69 7.74 -7.22
N GLU A 85 8.17 6.71 -6.51
CA GLU A 85 7.53 6.17 -5.32
C GLU A 85 7.37 7.23 -4.21
N ALA A 86 8.45 7.98 -3.91
CA ALA A 86 8.43 9.04 -2.90
C ALA A 86 7.46 10.17 -3.26
N ARG A 87 7.24 10.45 -4.55
CA ARG A 87 6.28 11.45 -5.03
C ARG A 87 4.84 10.96 -4.95
N THR A 88 4.60 9.66 -5.11
CA THR A 88 3.25 9.08 -5.07
C THR A 88 2.75 8.83 -3.65
N LEU A 89 3.63 8.40 -2.74
CA LEU A 89 3.26 8.11 -1.34
C LEU A 89 3.15 9.38 -0.47
N GLY A 90 3.69 10.51 -0.94
CA GLY A 90 3.96 11.66 -0.08
C GLY A 90 5.14 11.36 0.83
N THR A 91 6.00 12.35 1.08
CA THR A 91 7.17 12.15 1.94
C THR A 91 6.69 11.76 3.33
N PRO A 92 7.08 10.58 3.88
CA PRO A 92 6.87 10.32 5.30
C PRO A 92 7.63 11.40 6.07
N GLN A 93 6.92 12.18 6.90
CA GLN A 93 7.53 13.14 7.81
C GLN A 93 8.32 12.43 8.91
#